data_AF-A0AAP0HIW7-F1
#
_entry.id   AF-A0AAP0HIW7-F1
#
_cell.length_a   1.000
_cell.length_b   1.000
_cell.length_c   1.000
_cell.angle_alpha   90.00
_cell.angle_beta   90.00
_cell.angle_gamma   90.00
#
_symmetry.space_group_name_H-M   'P 1'
#
loop_
_entity.id
_entity.type
_entity.pdbx_description
1 polymer ?
#
loop_
_entity_poly.entity_id
_entity_poly.type
_entity_poly.pdbx_seq_one_letter_code
_entity_poly.pdbx_strand_id
1 'polypeptide(L)'
;MITLFLHIYSKIFSVITNLNTRVYIARSYLFFFFFKLILVMIEFNLLEKVPEDCISTILSLTTPRDACRSSLVSSSFRLAADSDVVWERFLPSNYQKIVSTTNPPLNFSSKKKLFFHLQEPLLIDGGTKSFWLDRSTGSLGYMQCARELWISNAEDPLKWSWKFLPESRFGEVAELVSTSSLEIKGKIKANTLSTKTTYIVNLIVKFTNYAYGLDSIPSEISLEHRKNVSVGIAYLRNGDVGENKYWLERIYYSNRTEKLRARIIGGEERRVRERSDGWMEIELGEFVNDGQCEEEEVIKVSLMEVKGEHLKGGIVIEGIEVRPKA
;
A
#
# COMPACT_ATOMS: atom_id res chain seq x y z
N MET A 1 -11.59 31.21 37.54
CA MET A 1 -10.79 30.72 36.39
C MET A 1 -11.01 29.22 36.14
N ILE A 2 -10.89 28.35 37.16
CA ILE A 2 -11.24 26.91 37.08
C ILE A 2 -12.72 26.66 36.73
N THR A 3 -13.62 27.51 37.23
CA THR A 3 -15.07 27.43 36.96
C THR A 3 -15.45 27.84 35.52
N LEU A 4 -14.64 28.68 34.86
CA LEU A 4 -14.79 28.99 33.44
C LEU A 4 -14.31 27.83 32.56
N PHE A 5 -13.30 27.09 33.03
CA PHE A 5 -12.69 25.95 32.34
C PHE A 5 -13.60 24.70 32.36
N LEU A 6 -14.25 24.41 33.50
CA LEU A 6 -15.28 23.37 33.61
C LEU A 6 -16.52 23.64 32.73
N HIS A 7 -16.87 24.91 32.54
CA HIS A 7 -18.01 25.32 31.72
C HIS A 7 -17.73 25.23 30.21
N ILE A 8 -16.47 25.39 29.78
CA ILE A 8 -16.05 25.23 28.39
C ILE A 8 -15.84 23.74 28.05
N TYR A 9 -15.28 22.94 28.97
CA TYR A 9 -15.09 21.49 28.79
C TYR A 9 -16.42 20.72 28.69
N SER A 10 -17.42 21.07 29.50
CA SER A 10 -18.78 20.50 29.42
C SER A 10 -19.46 20.77 28.07
N LYS A 11 -19.21 21.92 27.44
CA LYS A 11 -19.74 22.26 26.10
C LYS A 11 -18.98 21.54 24.97
N ILE A 12 -17.67 21.33 25.10
CA ILE A 12 -16.86 20.63 24.08
C ILE A 12 -17.15 19.12 24.10
N PHE A 13 -17.32 18.52 25.28
CA PHE A 13 -17.66 17.10 25.43
C PHE A 13 -19.06 16.77 24.86
N SER A 14 -20.02 17.69 24.98
CA SER A 14 -21.38 17.55 24.43
C SER A 14 -21.46 17.66 22.90
N VAL A 15 -20.48 18.30 22.25
CA VAL A 15 -20.46 18.48 20.78
C VAL A 15 -19.70 17.33 20.10
N ILE A 16 -18.71 16.74 20.80
CA ILE A 16 -17.93 15.59 20.33
C ILE A 16 -18.75 14.28 20.36
N THR A 17 -19.71 14.16 21.27
CA THR A 17 -20.59 12.98 21.38
C THR A 17 -21.74 12.96 20.36
N ASN A 18 -21.98 14.03 19.60
CA ASN A 18 -23.18 14.16 18.75
C ASN A 18 -22.91 14.31 17.24
N LEU A 19 -21.66 14.22 16.79
CA LEU A 19 -21.32 14.29 15.37
C LEU A 19 -20.58 13.03 14.94
N ASN A 20 -21.40 12.03 14.61
CA ASN A 20 -21.06 11.03 13.61
C ASN A 20 -20.51 11.73 12.37
N THR A 21 -19.53 11.10 11.70
CA THR A 21 -18.89 11.53 10.44
C THR A 21 -17.96 12.76 10.49
N ARG A 22 -16.65 12.51 10.68
CA ARG A 22 -15.48 13.06 9.92
C ARG A 22 -14.19 12.98 10.75
N VAL A 23 -13.46 11.86 10.61
CA VAL A 23 -12.41 11.42 11.56
C VAL A 23 -10.98 11.92 11.25
N TYR A 24 -10.72 12.63 10.15
CA TYR A 24 -9.34 13.00 9.79
C TYR A 24 -8.87 14.39 10.27
N ILE A 25 -9.74 15.40 10.27
CA ILE A 25 -9.35 16.78 10.64
C ILE A 25 -9.28 16.94 12.17
N ALA A 26 -10.15 16.24 12.91
CA ALA A 26 -10.16 16.28 14.38
C ALA A 26 -8.85 15.77 14.99
N ARG A 27 -8.12 14.85 14.34
CA ARG A 27 -6.84 14.32 14.84
C ARG A 27 -5.74 15.37 14.88
N SER A 28 -5.62 16.22 13.86
CA SER A 28 -4.61 17.29 13.82
C SER A 28 -4.90 18.42 14.81
N TYR A 29 -6.17 18.76 15.03
CA TYR A 29 -6.57 19.76 16.02
C TYR A 29 -6.49 19.24 17.46
N LEU A 30 -6.86 17.97 17.71
CA LEU A 30 -6.61 17.33 19.00
C LEU A 30 -5.12 17.26 19.29
N PHE A 31 -4.27 16.99 18.30
CA PHE A 31 -2.82 16.97 18.49
C PHE A 31 -2.26 18.34 18.87
N PHE A 32 -2.67 19.41 18.18
CA PHE A 32 -2.26 20.76 18.53
C PHE A 32 -2.78 21.19 19.92
N PHE A 33 -4.01 20.80 20.26
CA PHE A 33 -4.60 21.07 21.56
C PHE A 33 -3.94 20.26 22.68
N PHE A 34 -3.59 18.99 22.42
CA PHE A 34 -2.89 18.11 23.34
C PHE A 34 -1.45 18.57 23.57
N PHE A 35 -0.75 19.03 22.53
CA PHE A 35 0.58 19.61 22.67
C PHE A 35 0.55 20.92 23.47
N LYS A 36 -0.49 21.74 23.26
CA LYS A 36 -0.73 22.96 24.05
C LYS A 36 -1.14 22.64 25.49
N LEU A 37 -1.91 21.57 25.70
CA LEU A 37 -2.26 21.04 27.03
C LEU A 37 -1.02 20.50 27.75
N ILE A 38 -0.13 19.79 27.05
CA ILE A 38 1.16 19.35 27.56
C ILE A 38 2.03 20.56 27.94
N LEU A 39 2.13 21.58 27.08
CA LEU A 39 2.84 22.83 27.41
C LEU A 39 2.30 23.52 28.66
N VAL A 40 0.97 23.58 28.81
CA VAL A 40 0.31 24.09 30.02
C VAL A 40 0.58 23.17 31.22
N MET A 41 0.55 21.85 31.05
CA MET A 41 0.85 20.91 32.14
C MET A 41 2.34 20.89 32.53
N ILE A 42 3.26 21.26 31.62
CA ILE A 42 4.68 21.48 31.89
C ILE A 42 4.83 22.76 32.72
N GLU A 43 4.15 23.86 32.36
CA GLU A 43 4.16 25.10 33.15
C GLU A 43 3.64 24.92 34.59
N PHE A 44 2.72 23.97 34.82
CA PHE A 44 2.14 23.70 36.14
C PHE A 44 2.67 22.43 36.83
N ASN A 45 3.72 21.79 36.31
CA ASN A 45 4.31 20.56 36.85
C ASN A 45 3.30 19.41 37.10
N LEU A 46 2.21 19.39 36.32
CA LEU A 46 1.10 18.45 36.45
C LEU A 46 1.37 17.10 35.78
N LEU A 47 2.36 17.05 34.87
CA LEU A 47 2.75 15.84 34.15
C LEU A 47 3.44 14.79 35.03
N GLU A 48 4.11 15.20 36.12
CA GLU A 48 4.74 14.28 37.07
C GLU A 48 3.71 13.53 37.93
N LYS A 49 2.46 14.00 37.98
CA LYS A 49 1.39 13.40 38.79
C LYS A 49 0.46 12.48 37.99
N VAL A 50 0.60 12.42 36.67
CA VAL A 50 -0.23 11.53 35.85
C VAL A 50 0.39 10.13 35.89
N PRO A 51 -0.36 9.09 36.27
CA PRO A 51 0.13 7.71 36.24
C PRO A 51 0.57 7.30 34.82
N GLU A 52 1.61 6.46 34.75
CA GLU A 52 2.15 5.95 33.48
C GLU A 52 1.07 5.28 32.62
N ASP A 53 0.15 4.53 33.24
CA ASP A 53 -0.96 3.85 32.57
C ASP A 53 -1.92 4.80 31.85
N CYS A 54 -2.15 5.99 32.41
CA CYS A 54 -2.98 7.00 31.76
C CYS A 54 -2.25 7.58 30.55
N ILE A 55 -0.95 7.83 30.67
CA ILE A 55 -0.11 8.33 29.57
C ILE A 55 -0.06 7.28 28.45
N SER A 56 0.19 6.01 28.77
CA SER A 56 0.24 4.93 27.78
C SER A 56 -1.10 4.73 27.07
N THR A 57 -2.21 4.79 27.81
CA THR A 57 -3.56 4.72 27.22
C THR A 57 -3.78 5.85 26.21
N ILE A 58 -3.42 7.09 26.56
CA ILE A 58 -3.53 8.23 25.65
C ILE A 58 -2.62 8.04 24.43
N LEU A 59 -1.36 7.67 24.64
CA LEU A 59 -0.39 7.45 23.56
C LEU A 59 -0.83 6.34 22.61
N SER A 60 -1.49 5.28 23.09
CA SER A 60 -2.03 4.20 22.26
C SER A 60 -3.09 4.67 21.25
N LEU A 61 -3.72 5.83 21.49
CA LEU A 61 -4.71 6.44 20.60
C LEU A 61 -4.09 7.42 19.58
N THR A 62 -2.78 7.67 19.68
CA THR A 62 -2.02 8.55 18.78
C THR A 62 -1.38 7.77 17.63
N THR A 63 -0.40 8.36 16.94
CA THR A 63 0.38 7.64 15.92
C THR A 63 1.69 7.10 16.53
N PRO A 64 2.31 6.06 15.92
CA PRO A 64 3.63 5.59 16.33
C PRO A 64 4.69 6.71 16.37
N ARG A 65 4.60 7.66 15.44
CA ARG A 65 5.46 8.85 15.38
C ARG A 65 5.27 9.76 16.59
N ASP A 66 4.03 9.97 17.01
CA ASP A 66 3.70 10.83 18.15
C ASP A 66 4.07 10.19 19.49
N ALA A 67 3.92 8.87 19.61
CA ALA A 67 4.44 8.12 20.75
C ALA A 67 5.97 8.26 20.87
N CYS A 68 6.70 8.13 19.76
CA CYS A 68 8.15 8.32 19.75
C CYS A 68 8.56 9.75 20.15
N ARG A 69 7.87 10.77 19.65
CA ARG A 69 8.13 12.18 20.03
C ARG A 69 7.81 12.45 21.49
N SER A 70 6.72 11.88 21.99
CA SER A 70 6.30 11.98 23.39
C SER A 70 7.34 11.43 24.35
N SER A 71 8.09 10.39 23.96
CA SER A 71 9.16 9.81 24.79
C SER A 71 10.31 10.77 25.16
N LEU A 72 10.41 11.90 24.47
CA LEU A 72 11.41 12.94 24.70
C LEU A 72 11.00 13.97 25.76
N VAL A 73 9.73 13.96 26.19
CA VAL A 73 9.17 14.97 27.11
C VAL A 73 9.65 14.76 28.55
N SER A 74 9.61 13.53 29.05
CA SER A 74 10.04 13.17 30.42
C SER A 74 10.33 11.67 30.54
N SER A 75 10.88 11.25 31.69
CA SER A 75 11.09 9.83 32.00
C SER A 75 9.78 9.03 32.04
N SER A 76 8.73 9.56 32.68
CA SER A 76 7.41 8.91 32.72
C SER A 76 6.80 8.76 31.33
N PHE A 77 6.98 9.76 30.46
CA PHE A 77 6.54 9.68 29.06
C PHE A 77 7.35 8.67 28.25
N ARG A 78 8.64 8.54 28.53
CA ARG A 78 9.49 7.53 27.89
C ARG A 78 9.04 6.12 28.23
N LEU A 79 8.82 5.83 29.52
CA LEU A 79 8.33 4.53 29.99
C LEU A 79 6.96 4.21 29.38
N ALA A 80 6.02 5.16 29.45
CA ALA A 80 4.70 5.01 28.86
C ALA A 80 4.75 4.78 27.33
N ALA A 81 5.62 5.51 26.61
CA ALA A 81 5.77 5.38 25.16
C ALA A 81 6.47 4.08 24.73
N ASP A 82 7.28 3.48 25.61
CA ASP A 82 7.96 2.21 25.37
C ASP A 82 7.12 1.01 25.82
N SER A 83 6.00 1.24 26.51
CA SER A 83 5.08 0.21 27.00
C SER A 83 4.41 -0.57 25.87
N ASP A 84 4.36 -1.89 26.02
CA ASP A 84 3.70 -2.81 25.09
C ASP A 84 2.19 -2.55 24.94
N VAL A 85 1.55 -1.85 25.90
CA VAL A 85 0.15 -1.42 25.80
C VAL A 85 -0.04 -0.47 24.61
N VAL A 86 0.92 0.45 24.40
CA VAL A 86 0.90 1.41 23.29
C VAL A 86 1.09 0.68 21.97
N TRP A 87 2.12 -0.16 21.89
CA TRP A 87 2.51 -0.81 20.64
C TRP A 87 1.56 -1.94 20.22
N GLU A 88 0.86 -2.58 21.16
CA GLU A 88 -0.24 -3.51 20.83
C GLU A 88 -1.32 -2.83 19.99
N ARG A 89 -1.61 -1.55 20.25
CA ARG A 89 -2.64 -0.82 19.53
C ARG A 89 -2.20 -0.36 18.14
N PHE A 90 -0.90 -0.19 17.95
CA PHE A 90 -0.29 0.18 16.67
C PHE A 90 -0.06 -1.00 15.74
N LEU A 91 0.04 -2.21 16.30
CA LEU A 91 0.14 -3.43 15.51
C LEU A 91 -1.22 -3.79 14.89
N PRO A 92 -1.25 -4.29 13.65
CA PRO A 92 -2.49 -4.70 13.00
C PRO A 92 -3.04 -5.96 13.67
N SER A 93 -4.36 -6.11 13.79
CA SER A 93 -4.99 -7.22 14.54
C SER A 93 -4.56 -8.63 14.12
N ASN A 94 -4.10 -8.80 12.87
CA ASN A 94 -3.61 -10.06 12.33
C ASN A 94 -2.10 -10.30 12.53
N TYR A 95 -1.37 -9.44 13.25
CA TYR A 95 0.08 -9.54 13.42
C TYR A 95 0.53 -10.90 13.98
N GLN A 96 -0.24 -11.51 14.89
CA GLN A 96 0.09 -12.80 15.48
C GLN A 96 0.16 -13.92 14.43
N LYS A 97 -0.75 -13.89 13.45
CA LYS A 97 -0.75 -14.84 12.32
C LYS A 97 0.44 -14.61 11.40
N ILE A 98 0.84 -13.35 11.21
CA ILE A 98 2.01 -13.01 10.40
C ILE A 98 3.28 -13.56 11.08
N VAL A 99 3.45 -13.29 12.37
CA VAL A 99 4.57 -13.77 13.19
C VAL A 99 4.67 -15.30 13.20
N SER A 100 3.53 -16.01 13.18
CA SER A 100 3.54 -17.48 13.16
C SER A 100 3.85 -18.06 11.76
N THR A 101 3.61 -17.31 10.69
CA THR A 101 3.82 -17.76 9.31
C THR A 101 5.23 -17.43 8.79
N THR A 102 5.94 -16.51 9.44
CA THR A 102 7.34 -16.19 9.11
C THR A 102 8.28 -17.32 9.48
N ASN A 103 9.23 -17.62 8.58
CA ASN A 103 10.30 -18.60 8.81
C ASN A 103 11.66 -17.95 8.48
N PRO A 104 12.60 -17.81 9.43
CA PRO A 104 12.54 -18.24 10.83
C PRO A 104 11.55 -17.43 11.69
N PRO A 105 11.11 -17.97 12.84
CA PRO A 105 10.20 -17.27 13.74
C PRO A 105 10.85 -15.98 14.27
N LEU A 106 10.09 -14.89 14.23
CA LEU A 106 10.55 -13.59 14.71
C LEU A 106 10.74 -13.62 16.24
N ASN A 107 11.97 -13.49 16.70
CA ASN A 107 12.26 -13.30 18.12
C ASN A 107 12.31 -11.79 18.45
N PHE A 108 11.43 -11.33 19.33
CA PHE A 108 11.38 -9.93 19.75
C PHE A 108 11.23 -9.81 21.27
N SER A 109 11.95 -8.85 21.86
CA SER A 109 11.90 -8.59 23.30
C SER A 109 10.82 -7.59 23.72
N SER A 110 10.20 -6.88 22.76
CA SER A 110 9.10 -5.95 22.98
C SER A 110 8.28 -5.73 21.70
N LYS A 111 7.02 -5.31 21.84
CA LYS A 111 6.13 -5.03 20.70
C LYS A 111 6.58 -3.82 19.90
N LYS A 112 7.25 -2.87 20.56
CA LYS A 112 7.95 -1.77 19.88
C LYS A 112 9.00 -2.30 18.90
N LYS A 113 9.85 -3.23 19.34
CA LYS A 113 10.85 -3.83 18.44
C LYS A 113 10.18 -4.61 17.32
N LEU A 114 9.13 -5.37 17.61
CA LEU A 114 8.35 -6.06 16.58
C LEU A 114 7.83 -5.07 15.52
N PHE A 115 7.22 -3.96 15.94
CA PHE A 115 6.72 -2.94 15.02
C PHE A 115 7.80 -2.43 14.05
N PHE A 116 9.02 -2.16 14.54
CA PHE A 116 10.11 -1.74 13.68
C PHE A 116 10.64 -2.85 12.77
N HIS A 117 10.70 -4.10 13.22
CA HIS A 117 11.08 -5.22 12.35
C HIS A 117 10.05 -5.44 11.24
N LEU A 118 8.76 -5.31 11.56
CA LEU A 118 7.68 -5.43 10.57
C LEU A 118 7.68 -4.27 9.55
N GLN A 119 8.46 -3.20 9.72
CA GLN A 119 8.62 -2.18 8.67
C GLN A 119 9.46 -2.67 7.49
N GLU A 120 10.32 -3.66 7.71
CA GLU A 120 11.08 -4.29 6.65
C GLU A 120 10.21 -5.36 5.96
N PRO A 121 10.30 -5.52 4.62
CA PRO A 121 9.55 -6.55 3.92
C PRO A 121 9.91 -7.96 4.41
N LEU A 122 8.91 -8.67 4.94
CA LEU A 122 9.04 -10.04 5.40
C LEU A 122 8.38 -11.00 4.42
N LEU A 123 9.13 -12.01 4.00
CA LEU A 123 8.62 -13.07 3.13
C LEU A 123 7.83 -14.11 3.95
N ILE A 124 6.66 -14.48 3.44
CA ILE A 124 5.81 -15.54 4.01
C ILE A 124 5.36 -16.51 2.91
N ASP A 125 4.61 -17.55 3.30
CA ASP A 125 4.07 -18.57 2.38
C ASP A 125 5.15 -19.20 1.49
N GLY A 126 6.28 -19.58 2.08
CA GLY A 126 7.40 -20.15 1.33
C GLY A 126 8.12 -19.16 0.40
N GLY A 127 7.93 -17.86 0.61
CA GLY A 127 8.58 -16.81 -0.17
C GLY A 127 7.77 -16.30 -1.35
N THR A 128 6.47 -16.63 -1.45
CA THR A 128 5.62 -16.15 -2.55
C THR A 128 4.88 -14.86 -2.24
N LYS A 129 4.82 -14.48 -0.96
CA LYS A 129 4.16 -13.26 -0.49
C LYS A 129 5.09 -12.48 0.42
N SER A 130 4.95 -11.16 0.44
CA SER A 130 5.66 -10.29 1.38
C SER A 130 4.70 -9.35 2.10
N PHE A 131 5.04 -9.05 3.36
CA PHE A 131 4.30 -8.12 4.21
C PHE A 131 5.24 -7.10 4.83
N TRP A 132 4.74 -5.88 5.03
CA TRP A 132 5.45 -4.84 5.79
C TRP A 132 4.43 -3.89 6.41
N LEU A 133 4.84 -3.12 7.42
CA LEU A 133 4.06 -2.03 7.99
C LEU A 133 4.44 -0.72 7.35
N ASP A 134 3.44 0.01 6.86
CA ASP A 134 3.64 1.38 6.43
C ASP A 134 3.99 2.27 7.63
N ARG A 135 5.12 2.98 7.52
CA ARG A 135 5.68 3.79 8.60
C ARG A 135 4.76 4.94 9.03
N SER A 136 3.95 5.44 8.10
CA SER A 136 3.14 6.65 8.31
C SER A 136 1.78 6.32 8.91
N THR A 137 1.12 5.31 8.37
CA THR A 137 -0.24 4.90 8.73
C THR A 137 -0.27 3.78 9.78
N GLY A 138 0.82 3.02 9.93
CA GLY A 138 0.84 1.78 10.72
C GLY A 138 0.00 0.66 10.11
N SER A 139 -0.51 0.84 8.88
CA SER A 139 -1.30 -0.16 8.18
C SER A 139 -0.41 -1.16 7.45
N LEU A 140 -0.92 -2.36 7.28
CA LEU A 140 -0.19 -3.45 6.65
C LEU A 140 -0.16 -3.30 5.12
N GLY A 141 1.04 -3.21 4.55
CA GLY A 141 1.30 -3.42 3.15
C GLY A 141 1.48 -4.90 2.83
N TYR A 142 1.13 -5.27 1.60
CA TYR A 142 1.13 -6.64 1.12
C TYR A 142 1.63 -6.70 -0.31
N MET A 143 2.38 -7.73 -0.66
CA MET A 143 2.72 -8.02 -2.04
C MET A 143 2.68 -9.52 -2.30
N GLN A 144 2.24 -9.92 -3.48
CA GLN A 144 2.36 -11.29 -3.97
C GLN A 144 3.24 -11.33 -5.22
N CYS A 145 4.09 -12.35 -5.32
CA CYS A 145 5.00 -12.52 -6.45
C CYS A 145 4.28 -12.94 -7.73
N ALA A 146 4.98 -12.90 -8.84
CA ALA A 146 4.47 -13.29 -10.16
C ALA A 146 3.96 -14.75 -10.19
N ARG A 147 4.51 -15.67 -9.40
CA ARG A 147 4.05 -17.08 -9.33
C ARG A 147 2.65 -17.24 -8.76
N GLU A 148 2.19 -16.31 -7.94
CA GLU A 148 0.83 -16.29 -7.39
C GLU A 148 -0.18 -15.60 -8.33
N LEU A 149 0.29 -15.08 -9.46
CA LEU A 149 -0.56 -14.43 -10.46
C LEU A 149 -1.01 -15.45 -11.51
N TRP A 150 -2.21 -15.24 -12.03
CA TRP A 150 -2.63 -15.92 -13.23
C TRP A 150 -2.09 -15.14 -14.44
N ILE A 151 -1.15 -15.75 -15.16
CA ILE A 151 -0.56 -15.19 -16.37
C ILE A 151 -0.92 -16.10 -17.55
N SER A 152 -1.46 -15.53 -18.61
CA SER A 152 -1.83 -16.30 -19.80
C SER A 152 -0.61 -16.98 -20.42
N ASN A 153 -0.68 -18.31 -20.58
CA ASN A 153 0.36 -19.17 -21.15
C ASN A 153 1.71 -19.10 -20.40
N ALA A 154 1.71 -18.87 -19.09
CA ALA A 154 2.93 -18.69 -18.29
C ALA A 154 3.92 -19.88 -18.31
N GLU A 155 3.43 -21.08 -18.62
CA GLU A 155 4.25 -22.31 -18.72
C GLU A 155 4.84 -22.52 -20.12
N ASP A 156 4.45 -21.71 -21.11
CA ASP A 156 4.97 -21.80 -22.48
C ASP A 156 6.32 -21.07 -22.56
N PRO A 157 7.45 -21.80 -22.72
CA PRO A 157 8.79 -21.21 -22.71
C PRO A 157 9.05 -20.29 -23.92
N LEU A 158 8.21 -20.39 -24.98
CA LEU A 158 8.28 -19.47 -26.12
C LEU A 158 7.69 -18.10 -25.79
N LYS A 159 6.85 -18.01 -24.75
CA LYS A 159 6.15 -16.79 -24.35
C LYS A 159 6.68 -16.21 -23.05
N TRP A 160 7.01 -17.06 -22.07
CA TRP A 160 7.44 -16.64 -20.75
C TRP A 160 8.70 -17.37 -20.30
N SER A 161 9.57 -16.64 -19.62
CA SER A 161 10.76 -17.17 -18.97
C SER A 161 10.70 -16.82 -17.48
N TRP A 162 10.88 -17.83 -16.63
CA TRP A 162 10.97 -17.65 -15.19
C TRP A 162 12.43 -17.61 -14.80
N LYS A 163 12.85 -16.54 -14.12
CA LYS A 163 14.25 -16.33 -13.75
C LYS A 163 14.40 -15.74 -12.36
N PHE A 164 15.55 -15.99 -11.76
CA PHE A 164 15.99 -15.30 -10.55
C PHE A 164 16.59 -13.94 -10.93
N LEU A 165 16.15 -12.88 -10.26
CA LEU A 165 16.76 -11.56 -10.33
C LEU A 165 17.22 -11.14 -8.94
N PRO A 166 18.52 -10.82 -8.73
CA PRO A 166 19.03 -10.38 -7.44
C PRO A 166 18.34 -9.11 -6.91
N GLU A 167 17.82 -8.26 -7.80
CA GLU A 167 17.13 -7.03 -7.41
C GLU A 167 15.66 -7.28 -7.01
N SER A 168 15.14 -8.50 -7.20
CA SER A 168 13.79 -8.85 -6.78
C SER A 168 13.75 -9.28 -5.33
N ARG A 169 12.64 -8.95 -4.67
CA ARG A 169 12.32 -9.46 -3.33
C ARG A 169 11.97 -10.95 -3.33
N PHE A 170 11.63 -11.51 -4.49
CA PHE A 170 11.17 -12.88 -4.63
C PHE A 170 12.20 -13.74 -5.39
N GLY A 171 12.15 -15.05 -5.17
CA GLY A 171 13.09 -15.99 -5.81
C GLY A 171 12.87 -16.15 -7.32
N GLU A 172 11.69 -15.81 -7.84
CA GLU A 172 11.39 -15.90 -9.27
C GLU A 172 10.55 -14.72 -9.73
N VAL A 173 10.88 -14.22 -10.93
CA VAL A 173 10.13 -13.23 -11.68
C VAL A 173 9.76 -13.78 -13.06
N ALA A 174 8.66 -13.28 -13.63
CA ALA A 174 8.19 -13.69 -14.95
C ALA A 174 8.64 -12.66 -16.01
N GLU A 175 9.50 -13.06 -16.94
CA GLU A 175 9.88 -12.27 -18.10
C GLU A 175 9.08 -12.70 -19.33
N LEU A 176 8.43 -11.74 -19.97
CA LEU A 176 7.76 -11.96 -21.24
C LEU A 176 8.80 -12.03 -22.37
N VAL A 177 8.91 -13.17 -23.02
CA VAL A 177 9.76 -13.38 -24.20
C VAL A 177 9.10 -12.76 -25.43
N SER A 178 7.92 -13.26 -25.81
CA SER A 178 7.14 -12.75 -26.94
C SER A 178 5.70 -13.27 -26.90
N THR A 179 4.71 -12.38 -27.01
CA THR A 179 3.29 -12.76 -27.17
C THR A 179 2.53 -11.70 -27.96
N SER A 180 1.40 -12.07 -28.56
CA SER A 180 0.43 -11.12 -29.13
C SER A 180 -0.61 -10.66 -28.09
N SER A 181 -0.98 -11.54 -27.17
CA SER A 181 -1.91 -11.27 -26.08
C SER A 181 -1.21 -11.29 -24.72
N LEU A 182 -1.33 -10.19 -23.99
CA LEU A 182 -0.82 -10.06 -22.62
C LEU A 182 -2.01 -10.05 -21.66
N GLU A 183 -2.07 -11.00 -20.72
CA GLU A 183 -3.07 -10.99 -19.66
C GLU A 183 -2.45 -11.42 -18.35
N ILE A 184 -2.62 -10.58 -17.34
CA ILE A 184 -2.15 -10.79 -15.98
C ILE A 184 -3.35 -10.54 -15.07
N LYS A 185 -3.68 -11.51 -14.22
CA LYS A 185 -4.78 -11.40 -13.26
C LYS A 185 -4.28 -11.78 -11.87
N GLY A 186 -4.67 -10.99 -10.89
CA GLY A 186 -4.37 -11.21 -9.48
C GLY A 186 -5.64 -11.34 -8.66
N LYS A 187 -5.56 -12.13 -7.59
CA LYS A 187 -6.60 -12.23 -6.56
C LYS A 187 -5.96 -11.99 -5.21
N ILE A 188 -6.47 -11.01 -4.47
CA ILE A 188 -5.97 -10.64 -3.15
C ILE A 188 -7.11 -10.82 -2.16
N LYS A 189 -6.85 -11.47 -1.02
CA LYS A 189 -7.82 -11.56 0.07
C LYS A 189 -7.82 -10.24 0.86
N ALA A 190 -8.96 -9.59 1.01
CA ALA A 190 -9.06 -8.33 1.75
C ALA A 190 -8.85 -8.54 3.26
N ASN A 191 -9.22 -9.72 3.78
CA ASN A 191 -9.08 -10.08 5.20
C ASN A 191 -7.61 -10.15 5.67
N THR A 192 -6.66 -10.26 4.74
CA THR A 192 -5.23 -10.18 5.05
C THR A 192 -4.72 -8.75 5.25
N LEU A 193 -5.51 -7.73 4.90
CA LEU A 193 -5.15 -6.32 4.98
C LEU A 193 -5.77 -5.64 6.21
N SER A 194 -5.17 -4.52 6.66
CA SER A 194 -5.76 -3.71 7.72
C SER A 194 -7.09 -3.09 7.29
N THR A 195 -8.07 -3.09 8.18
CA THR A 195 -9.40 -2.51 7.97
C THR A 195 -9.40 -0.99 8.20
N LYS A 196 -10.43 -0.31 7.70
CA LYS A 196 -10.59 1.15 7.68
C LYS A 196 -9.46 1.90 6.98
N THR A 197 -8.80 1.21 6.03
CA THR A 197 -7.66 1.74 5.28
C THR A 197 -8.00 1.76 3.80
N THR A 198 -7.56 2.82 3.13
CA THR A 198 -7.64 2.95 1.67
C THR A 198 -6.33 2.41 1.08
N TYR A 199 -6.42 1.55 0.08
CA TYR A 199 -5.30 0.89 -0.55
C TYR A 199 -5.19 1.26 -2.01
N ILE A 200 -3.95 1.41 -2.47
CA ILE A 200 -3.60 1.49 -3.88
C ILE A 200 -2.97 0.16 -4.27
N VAL A 201 -3.42 -0.42 -5.37
CA VAL A 201 -2.86 -1.64 -5.94
C VAL A 201 -2.01 -1.29 -7.14
N ASN A 202 -0.76 -1.74 -7.15
CA ASN A 202 0.20 -1.50 -8.20
C ASN A 202 0.75 -2.82 -8.75
N LEU A 203 0.92 -2.92 -10.06
CA LEU A 203 1.74 -3.95 -10.68
C LEU A 203 3.19 -3.46 -10.70
N ILE A 204 4.11 -4.27 -10.18
CA ILE A 204 5.54 -3.94 -10.15
C ILE A 204 6.25 -4.67 -11.28
N VAL A 205 6.86 -3.90 -12.19
CA VAL A 205 7.46 -4.41 -13.42
C VAL A 205 8.80 -3.77 -13.72
N LYS A 206 9.60 -4.39 -14.58
CA LYS A 206 10.83 -3.83 -15.13
C LYS A 206 10.82 -4.02 -16.63
N PHE A 207 11.29 -3.03 -17.38
CA PHE A 207 11.44 -3.14 -18.82
C PHE A 207 12.88 -3.46 -19.16
N THR A 208 13.08 -4.52 -19.94
CA THR A 208 14.40 -4.85 -20.47
C THR A 208 14.82 -3.84 -21.55
N ASN A 209 16.11 -3.78 -21.83
CA ASN A 209 16.66 -2.94 -22.90
C ASN A 209 16.21 -3.36 -24.31
N TYR A 210 15.70 -4.58 -24.47
CA TYR A 210 15.17 -5.10 -25.73
C TYR A 210 13.64 -5.14 -25.76
N ALA A 211 12.96 -4.49 -24.82
CA ALA A 211 11.50 -4.43 -24.79
C ALA A 211 10.93 -3.79 -26.07
N TYR A 212 9.84 -4.36 -26.59
CA TYR A 212 9.20 -3.92 -27.83
C TYR A 212 7.68 -4.15 -27.79
N GLY A 213 6.94 -3.36 -28.56
CA GLY A 213 5.49 -3.51 -28.78
C GLY A 213 4.60 -3.09 -27.60
N LEU A 214 5.12 -2.98 -26.39
CA LEU A 214 4.36 -2.72 -25.15
C LEU A 214 3.68 -1.34 -25.08
N ASP A 215 4.11 -0.37 -25.90
CA ASP A 215 3.61 1.00 -25.95
C ASP A 215 2.74 1.29 -27.18
N SER A 216 2.58 0.31 -28.08
CA SER A 216 1.81 0.46 -29.31
C SER A 216 0.32 0.65 -29.04
N ILE A 217 -0.21 -0.05 -28.05
CA ILE A 217 -1.62 -0.01 -27.65
C ILE A 217 -1.66 0.03 -26.13
N PRO A 218 -2.55 0.83 -25.51
CA PRO A 218 -2.64 0.84 -24.06
C PRO A 218 -3.20 -0.51 -23.56
N SER A 219 -2.67 -0.96 -22.43
CA SER A 219 -3.23 -2.07 -21.68
C SER A 219 -4.44 -1.61 -20.88
N GLU A 220 -5.50 -2.41 -20.89
CA GLU A 220 -6.68 -2.25 -20.01
C GLU A 220 -6.30 -2.70 -18.61
N ILE A 221 -6.57 -1.86 -17.63
CA ILE A 221 -6.40 -2.19 -16.22
C ILE A 221 -7.76 -2.19 -15.54
N SER A 222 -7.96 -3.11 -14.62
CA SER A 222 -9.17 -3.12 -13.81
C SER A 222 -8.91 -3.59 -12.39
N LEU A 223 -9.72 -3.03 -11.49
CA LEU A 223 -9.81 -3.44 -10.11
C LEU A 223 -11.29 -3.63 -9.76
N GLU A 224 -11.65 -4.84 -9.36
CA GLU A 224 -12.98 -5.22 -8.89
C GLU A 224 -12.90 -5.49 -7.39
N HIS A 225 -13.68 -4.72 -6.64
CA HIS A 225 -13.85 -4.87 -5.21
C HIS A 225 -15.35 -4.78 -4.87
N ARG A 226 -15.94 -5.88 -4.40
CA ARG A 226 -17.38 -6.04 -4.20
C ARG A 226 -18.18 -5.78 -5.49
N LYS A 227 -18.91 -4.66 -5.52
CA LYS A 227 -19.71 -4.19 -6.67
C LYS A 227 -19.07 -3.01 -7.39
N ASN A 228 -17.92 -2.54 -6.90
CA ASN A 228 -17.21 -1.42 -7.48
C ASN A 228 -16.15 -1.95 -8.43
N VAL A 229 -16.21 -1.50 -9.68
CA VAL A 229 -15.21 -1.79 -10.70
C VAL A 229 -14.58 -0.49 -11.12
N SER A 230 -13.28 -0.36 -10.87
CA SER A 230 -12.45 0.68 -11.44
C SER A 230 -11.84 0.14 -12.74
N VAL A 231 -11.94 0.92 -13.81
CA VAL A 231 -11.33 0.59 -15.10
C VAL A 231 -10.49 1.78 -15.53
N GLY A 232 -9.32 1.50 -16.09
CA GLY A 232 -8.40 2.48 -16.61
C GLY A 232 -7.59 1.91 -17.76
N ILE A 233 -6.65 2.72 -18.24
CA ILE A 233 -5.70 2.29 -19.26
C ILE A 233 -4.28 2.69 -18.86
N ALA A 234 -3.28 1.91 -19.28
CA ALA A 234 -1.87 2.24 -19.04
C ALA A 234 -1.03 1.95 -20.29
N TYR A 235 -0.14 2.87 -20.66
CA TYR A 235 0.90 2.60 -21.67
C TYR A 235 2.13 2.03 -20.98
N LEU A 236 2.53 0.83 -21.36
CA LEU A 236 3.68 0.14 -20.77
C LEU A 236 4.98 0.65 -21.41
N ARG A 237 5.35 1.89 -21.06
CA ARG A 237 6.55 2.57 -21.57
C ARG A 237 7.55 2.87 -20.46
N ASN A 238 8.82 2.87 -20.82
CA ASN A 238 9.87 3.45 -20.00
C ASN A 238 9.88 4.97 -20.22
N GLY A 239 9.88 5.76 -19.14
CA GLY A 239 9.69 7.22 -19.15
C GLY A 239 10.79 8.01 -19.88
N ASP A 240 11.95 7.40 -20.16
CA ASP A 240 13.14 8.07 -20.66
C ASP A 240 13.31 8.09 -22.19
N VAL A 241 12.45 7.42 -22.96
CA VAL A 241 12.56 7.48 -24.42
C VAL A 241 11.94 8.79 -24.90
N GLY A 242 12.81 9.72 -25.32
CA GLY A 242 12.45 11.11 -25.66
C GLY A 242 11.19 11.24 -26.53
N GLU A 243 10.32 12.18 -26.15
CA GLU A 243 9.00 12.43 -26.75
C GLU A 243 9.01 12.51 -28.29
N ASN A 244 10.13 12.93 -28.88
CA ASN A 244 10.30 13.04 -30.33
C ASN A 244 10.28 11.70 -31.09
N LYS A 245 10.77 10.60 -30.50
CA LYS A 245 10.75 9.28 -31.17
C LYS A 245 9.32 8.73 -31.22
N TYR A 246 8.57 8.93 -30.14
CA TYR A 246 7.18 8.53 -29.99
C TYR A 246 6.21 9.33 -30.85
N TRP A 247 6.45 10.64 -31.02
CA TRP A 247 5.56 11.47 -31.83
C TRP A 247 5.56 11.05 -33.31
N LEU A 248 6.74 10.76 -33.87
CA LEU A 248 6.86 10.31 -35.26
C LEU A 248 6.18 8.96 -35.47
N GLU A 249 6.45 7.97 -34.61
CA GLU A 249 5.83 6.64 -34.70
C GLU A 249 4.29 6.70 -34.57
N ARG A 250 3.79 7.59 -33.70
CA ARG A 250 2.35 7.83 -33.52
C ARG A 250 1.70 8.47 -34.75
N ILE A 251 2.42 9.28 -35.53
CA ILE A 251 1.92 9.82 -36.80
C ILE A 251 1.87 8.74 -37.87
N TYR A 252 2.96 7.95 -38.03
CA TYR A 252 3.04 6.90 -39.05
C TYR A 252 2.01 5.78 -38.87
N TYR A 253 1.68 5.42 -37.63
CA TYR A 253 0.70 4.36 -37.33
C TYR A 253 -0.65 4.88 -36.78
N SER A 254 -0.87 6.20 -36.79
CA SER A 254 -2.05 6.89 -36.23
C SER A 254 -3.37 6.18 -36.54
N ASN A 255 -3.67 5.94 -37.83
CA ASN A 255 -4.91 5.30 -38.26
C ASN A 255 -5.13 3.88 -37.70
N ARG A 256 -4.06 3.08 -37.54
CA ARG A 256 -4.15 1.72 -36.98
C ARG A 256 -4.32 1.79 -35.47
N THR A 257 -3.54 2.64 -34.82
CA THR A 257 -3.56 2.81 -33.36
C THR A 257 -4.87 3.40 -32.88
N GLU A 258 -5.45 4.37 -33.59
CA GLU A 258 -6.78 4.94 -33.28
C GLU A 258 -7.90 3.90 -33.43
N LYS A 259 -7.88 3.08 -34.50
CA LYS A 259 -8.85 1.99 -34.67
C LYS A 259 -8.76 0.95 -33.55
N LEU A 260 -7.55 0.62 -33.09
CA LEU A 260 -7.35 -0.33 -32.01
C LEU A 260 -7.72 0.28 -30.64
N ARG A 261 -7.43 1.57 -30.42
CA ARG A 261 -7.90 2.33 -29.25
C ARG A 261 -9.41 2.39 -29.15
N ALA A 262 -10.13 2.52 -30.26
CA ALA A 262 -11.59 2.52 -30.26
C ALA A 262 -12.20 1.20 -29.75
N ARG A 263 -11.44 0.09 -29.75
CA ARG A 263 -11.89 -1.20 -29.22
C ARG A 263 -11.71 -1.29 -27.70
N ILE A 264 -10.97 -0.38 -27.09
CA ILE A 264 -10.57 -0.43 -25.69
C ILE A 264 -11.64 0.21 -24.81
N ILE A 265 -11.92 -0.40 -23.65
CA ILE A 265 -12.85 0.19 -22.69
C ILE A 265 -12.18 1.46 -22.15
N GLY A 266 -12.77 2.62 -22.47
CA GLY A 266 -12.23 3.92 -22.07
C GLY A 266 -12.06 4.05 -20.56
N GLY A 267 -11.11 4.87 -20.14
CA GLY A 267 -10.81 5.13 -18.73
C GLY A 267 -9.67 6.14 -18.58
N GLU A 268 -9.40 6.55 -17.35
CA GLU A 268 -8.29 7.46 -17.06
C GLU A 268 -6.94 6.78 -17.35
N GLU A 269 -6.03 7.49 -18.02
CA GLU A 269 -4.67 6.99 -18.26
C GLU A 269 -3.86 7.02 -16.96
N ARG A 270 -3.42 5.84 -16.51
CA ARG A 270 -2.48 5.69 -15.40
C ARG A 270 -1.05 5.73 -15.93
N ARG A 271 -0.24 6.61 -15.35
CA ARG A 271 1.17 6.74 -15.70
C ARG A 271 2.00 5.68 -14.98
N VAL A 272 2.93 5.08 -15.72
CA VAL A 272 4.01 4.28 -15.16
C VAL A 272 4.99 5.20 -14.44
N ARG A 273 5.43 4.84 -13.23
CA ARG A 273 6.39 5.62 -12.45
C ARG A 273 7.58 4.78 -12.06
N GLU A 274 8.77 5.36 -12.13
CA GLU A 274 9.99 4.72 -11.65
C GLU A 274 10.11 4.87 -10.14
N ARG A 275 10.53 3.78 -9.50
CA ARG A 275 10.81 3.69 -8.06
C ARG A 275 12.30 3.84 -7.82
N SER A 276 12.68 4.13 -6.57
CA SER A 276 14.08 4.26 -6.17
C SER A 276 14.90 2.97 -6.28
N ASP A 277 14.25 1.82 -6.39
CA ASP A 277 14.85 0.49 -6.54
C ASP A 277 15.05 0.08 -8.02
N GLY A 278 14.71 0.97 -8.97
CA GLY A 278 14.80 0.71 -10.40
C GLY A 278 13.66 -0.15 -10.98
N TRP A 279 12.66 -0.48 -10.16
CA TRP A 279 11.40 -1.05 -10.63
C TRP A 279 10.42 0.04 -11.05
N MET A 280 9.47 -0.32 -11.89
CA MET A 280 8.36 0.53 -12.32
C MET A 280 7.08 0.11 -11.61
N GLU A 281 6.28 1.09 -11.18
CA GLU A 281 4.94 0.88 -10.66
C GLU A 281 3.88 1.30 -11.68
N ILE A 282 2.87 0.44 -11.85
CA ILE A 282 1.69 0.69 -12.66
C ILE A 282 0.48 0.60 -11.74
N GLU A 283 -0.19 1.72 -11.50
CA GLU A 283 -1.39 1.76 -10.67
C GLU A 283 -2.54 1.02 -11.37
N LEU A 284 -3.03 -0.06 -10.76
CA LEU A 284 -4.16 -0.85 -11.24
C LEU A 284 -5.50 -0.32 -10.69
N GLY A 285 -5.46 0.37 -9.56
CA GLY A 285 -6.63 1.03 -8.97
C GLY A 285 -6.51 1.25 -7.47
N GLU A 286 -7.59 1.76 -6.90
CA GLU A 286 -7.73 2.08 -5.48
C GLU A 286 -9.01 1.47 -4.92
N PHE A 287 -8.97 0.99 -3.67
CA PHE A 287 -10.15 0.51 -2.96
C PHE A 287 -10.07 0.82 -1.47
N VAL A 288 -11.22 0.81 -0.80
CA VAL A 288 -11.33 0.98 0.65
C VAL A 288 -11.67 -0.36 1.28
N ASN A 289 -10.85 -0.81 2.23
CA ASN A 289 -11.17 -1.95 3.08
C ASN A 289 -11.87 -1.44 4.34
N ASP A 290 -13.19 -1.56 4.44
CA ASP A 290 -13.98 -1.08 5.59
C ASP A 290 -14.16 -2.13 6.71
N GLY A 291 -13.77 -3.39 6.46
CA GLY A 291 -13.88 -4.50 7.41
C GLY A 291 -15.31 -4.96 7.70
N GLN A 292 -16.29 -4.64 6.83
CA GLN A 292 -17.72 -4.91 7.10
C GLN A 292 -18.24 -6.28 6.60
N CYS A 293 -17.38 -7.20 6.14
CA CYS A 293 -17.81 -8.48 5.58
C CYS A 293 -17.28 -9.70 6.34
N GLU A 294 -18.16 -10.65 6.61
CA GLU A 294 -17.86 -11.96 7.23
C GLU A 294 -17.44 -13.02 6.20
N GLU A 295 -17.75 -12.83 4.91
CA GLU A 295 -17.32 -13.71 3.81
C GLU A 295 -15.86 -13.43 3.38
N GLU A 296 -15.20 -14.40 2.74
CA GLU A 296 -13.86 -14.22 2.15
C GLU A 296 -13.93 -13.18 1.02
N GLU A 297 -13.69 -11.93 1.35
CA GLU A 297 -13.69 -10.83 0.40
C GLU A 297 -12.43 -10.89 -0.48
N VAL A 298 -12.63 -11.03 -1.79
CA VAL A 298 -11.55 -11.15 -2.78
C VAL A 298 -11.56 -9.93 -3.69
N ILE A 299 -10.43 -9.22 -3.69
CA ILE A 299 -10.13 -8.15 -4.65
C ILE A 299 -9.56 -8.83 -5.90
N LYS A 300 -10.17 -8.57 -7.07
CA LYS A 300 -9.64 -9.04 -8.34
C LYS A 300 -9.01 -7.85 -9.06
N VAL A 301 -7.83 -8.07 -9.60
CA VAL A 301 -7.13 -7.07 -10.41
C VAL A 301 -6.68 -7.69 -11.70
N SER A 302 -6.65 -6.89 -12.77
CA SER A 302 -6.13 -7.36 -14.05
C SER A 302 -5.43 -6.27 -14.84
N LEU A 303 -4.48 -6.71 -15.65
CA LEU A 303 -3.87 -5.95 -16.72
C LEU A 303 -3.96 -6.78 -18.00
N MET A 304 -4.60 -6.25 -19.03
CA MET A 304 -4.94 -6.98 -20.25
C MET A 304 -4.66 -6.16 -21.51
N GLU A 305 -4.00 -6.79 -22.47
CA GLU A 305 -3.81 -6.28 -23.82
C GLU A 305 -4.01 -7.42 -24.82
N VAL A 306 -5.29 -7.78 -25.03
CA VAL A 306 -5.72 -8.88 -25.91
C VAL A 306 -6.22 -8.41 -27.27
N LYS A 307 -6.43 -7.11 -27.43
CA LYS A 307 -7.01 -6.48 -28.63
C LYS A 307 -5.94 -6.10 -29.66
N GLY A 308 -4.67 -6.18 -29.28
CA GLY A 308 -3.52 -5.98 -30.14
C GLY A 308 -3.13 -7.26 -30.87
N GLU A 309 -2.88 -7.16 -32.17
CA GLU A 309 -2.37 -8.26 -33.01
C GLU A 309 -0.84 -8.21 -33.17
N HIS A 310 -0.17 -7.22 -32.58
CA HIS A 310 1.27 -7.05 -32.67
C HIS A 310 1.98 -7.88 -31.60
N LEU A 311 3.19 -8.34 -31.92
CA LEU A 311 4.05 -9.00 -30.95
C LEU A 311 4.62 -7.97 -29.96
N LYS A 312 4.71 -8.38 -28.70
CA LYS A 312 5.36 -7.61 -27.64
C LYS A 312 6.18 -8.53 -26.73
N GLY A 313 7.20 -7.97 -26.11
CA GLY A 313 8.15 -8.71 -25.29
C GLY A 313 9.00 -7.80 -24.42
N GLY A 314 9.75 -8.40 -23.49
CA GLY A 314 10.74 -7.73 -22.67
C GLY A 314 10.21 -7.02 -21.42
N ILE A 315 8.98 -7.32 -20.98
CA ILE A 315 8.48 -6.91 -19.65
C ILE A 315 8.78 -8.00 -18.61
N VAL A 316 9.33 -7.61 -17.47
CA VAL A 316 9.57 -8.48 -16.32
C VAL A 316 8.58 -8.12 -15.22
N ILE A 317 7.88 -9.11 -14.69
CA ILE A 317 6.86 -8.94 -13.64
C ILE A 317 7.46 -9.46 -12.33
N GLU A 318 7.53 -8.59 -11.33
CA GLU A 318 7.86 -9.00 -9.97
C GLU A 318 6.61 -9.51 -9.24
N GLY A 319 5.51 -8.78 -9.35
CA GLY A 319 4.29 -9.10 -8.62
C GLY A 319 3.31 -7.94 -8.49
N ILE A 320 2.31 -8.12 -7.64
CA ILE A 320 1.30 -7.11 -7.32
C ILE A 320 1.48 -6.63 -5.90
N GLU A 321 1.67 -5.32 -5.75
CA GLU A 321 1.88 -4.61 -4.50
C GLU A 321 0.61 -3.85 -4.08
N VAL A 322 0.17 -4.06 -2.86
CA VAL A 322 -0.97 -3.41 -2.22
C VAL A 322 -0.45 -2.54 -1.09
N ARG A 323 -0.51 -1.22 -1.27
CA ARG A 323 0.03 -0.25 -0.31
C ARG A 323 -1.06 0.63 0.29
N PRO A 324 -1.03 0.89 1.61
CA PRO A 324 -1.88 1.89 2.22
C PRO A 324 -1.67 3.27 1.58
N LYS A 325 -2.77 3.97 1.32
CA LYS A 325 -2.77 5.36 0.86
C LYS A 325 -2.72 6.27 2.09
N ALA A 326 -1.64 7.07 2.18
CA ALA A 326 -1.40 8.00 3.28
C ALA A 326 -2.21 9.29 3.17
#